data_AF-A0A2M8N7G1-F1
#
_entry.id   AF-A0A2M8N7G1-F1
#
_cell.length_a   1.000
_cell.length_b   1.000
_cell.length_c   1.000
_cell.angle_alpha   90.00
_cell.angle_beta   90.00
_cell.angle_gamma   90.00
#
_symmetry.space_group_name_H-M   'P 1'
#
loop_
_entity.id
_entity.type
_entity.pdbx_description
1 polymer ?
#
loop_
_entity_poly.entity_id
_entity_poly.type
_entity_poly.pdbx_seq_one_letter_code
_entity_poly.pdbx_strand_id
1 'polypeptide(L)'
;MIKRYLSIITVAYWIVAGLYAVRVPEWQTPDEPAHYHYIAQIAQTGQIPVIEAGDWDQAYLDALKGSRFDASLMDDFETIQYEDHQPPLYYALAAPIYSLTDGSLTALRLFSVLIGTLIIWSALGVGLLMFPKRPWIGLGAAAFVAFQPMHVHILASVNNDALGWAMVGVLLVGTIAYVKKTPLFGREVKAWHLGVLMGLAFITKATTYFMAGVIPLAILLHWWADDTRKPSDLIKRWGAFLLPALVFGLAWWVRNFDVYGFPDFMGLAAHDAVVVGQPRTADLIDRLGFGGYVREISSVTFNSFWGRWGWMALPM
;
A
#
# COMPACT_ATOMS: atom_id res chain seq x y z
N MET A 1 17.66 7.54 -24.60
CA MET A 1 18.34 6.48 -23.84
C MET A 1 17.54 6.06 -22.60
N ILE A 2 17.28 6.93 -21.62
CA ILE A 2 16.49 6.61 -20.40
C ILE A 2 15.13 5.96 -20.72
N LYS A 3 14.35 6.57 -21.63
CA LYS A 3 13.03 6.03 -22.05
C LYS A 3 13.10 4.57 -22.51
N ARG A 4 14.11 4.21 -23.31
CA ARG A 4 14.31 2.84 -23.82
C ARG A 4 14.55 1.86 -22.67
N TYR A 5 15.43 2.20 -21.72
CA TYR A 5 15.72 1.33 -20.59
C TYR A 5 14.54 1.22 -19.63
N LEU A 6 13.82 2.31 -19.37
CA LEU A 6 12.59 2.27 -18.58
C LEU A 6 11.55 1.35 -19.23
N SER A 7 11.33 1.46 -20.55
CA SER A 7 10.42 0.56 -21.25
C SER A 7 10.84 -0.91 -21.12
N ILE A 8 12.13 -1.21 -21.22
CA ILE A 8 12.64 -2.58 -21.02
C ILE A 8 12.36 -3.05 -19.58
N ILE A 9 12.67 -2.23 -18.57
CA ILE A 9 12.41 -2.56 -17.16
C ILE A 9 10.93 -2.80 -16.92
N THR A 10 10.06 -1.91 -17.41
CA THR A 10 8.61 -2.03 -17.24
C THR A 10 8.04 -3.27 -17.93
N VAL A 11 8.44 -3.57 -19.18
CA VAL A 11 7.99 -4.77 -19.88
C VAL A 11 8.49 -6.04 -19.18
N ALA A 12 9.75 -6.09 -18.77
CA ALA A 12 10.29 -7.22 -18.04
C ALA A 12 9.60 -7.39 -16.67
N TYR A 13 9.30 -6.30 -15.97
CA TYR A 13 8.49 -6.34 -14.75
C TYR A 13 7.11 -6.94 -15.00
N TRP A 14 6.38 -6.49 -16.03
CA TRP A 14 5.07 -7.06 -16.35
C TRP A 14 5.12 -8.55 -16.68
N ILE A 15 6.18 -9.00 -17.35
CA ILE A 15 6.38 -10.44 -17.61
C ILE A 15 6.57 -11.19 -16.29
N VAL A 16 7.50 -10.74 -15.44
CA VAL A 16 7.80 -11.43 -14.17
C VAL A 16 6.61 -11.37 -13.22
N ALA A 17 6.05 -10.19 -12.99
CA ALA A 17 4.91 -9.98 -12.11
C ALA A 17 3.64 -10.68 -12.63
N GLY A 18 3.44 -10.70 -13.96
CA GLY A 18 2.37 -11.48 -14.58
C GLY A 18 2.55 -12.99 -14.38
N LEU A 19 3.79 -13.49 -14.43
CA LEU A 19 4.07 -14.89 -14.09
C LEU A 19 3.75 -15.17 -12.61
N TYR A 20 4.10 -14.26 -11.68
CA TYR A 20 3.68 -14.40 -10.27
C TYR A 20 2.15 -14.43 -10.15
N ALA A 21 1.45 -13.48 -10.78
CA ALA A 21 -0.01 -13.36 -10.71
C ALA A 21 -0.72 -14.65 -11.18
N VAL A 22 -0.17 -15.34 -12.19
CA VAL A 22 -0.73 -16.56 -12.77
C VAL A 22 -0.25 -17.83 -12.06
N ARG A 23 1.01 -17.87 -11.59
CA ARG A 23 1.65 -19.11 -11.09
C ARG A 23 1.60 -19.29 -9.58
N VAL A 24 1.43 -18.21 -8.82
CA VAL A 24 1.17 -18.32 -7.38
C VAL A 24 -0.22 -18.94 -7.22
N PRO A 25 -0.37 -20.09 -6.53
CA PRO A 25 -1.68 -20.70 -6.34
C PRO A 25 -2.64 -19.73 -5.64
N GLU A 26 -3.93 -19.96 -5.81
CA GLU A 26 -4.97 -19.14 -5.20
C GLU A 26 -4.79 -19.13 -3.68
N TRP A 27 -5.00 -17.96 -3.07
CA TRP A 27 -5.06 -17.77 -1.61
C TRP A 27 -3.75 -18.08 -0.85
N GLN A 28 -2.65 -18.30 -1.57
CA GLN A 28 -1.34 -18.53 -0.95
C GLN A 28 -0.62 -17.23 -0.57
N THR A 29 -1.07 -16.07 -1.06
CA THR A 29 -0.50 -14.80 -0.61
C THR A 29 -1.18 -14.38 0.71
N PRO A 30 -0.43 -13.89 1.72
CA PRO A 30 -1.03 -13.42 2.97
C PRO A 30 -2.11 -12.38 2.71
N ASP A 31 -3.21 -12.49 3.47
CA ASP A 31 -4.34 -11.56 3.50
C ASP A 31 -5.11 -11.37 2.18
N GLU A 32 -4.67 -12.03 1.09
CA GLU A 32 -5.29 -11.95 -0.23
C GLU A 32 -6.78 -12.37 -0.25
N PRO A 33 -7.22 -13.42 0.47
CA PRO A 33 -8.65 -13.74 0.56
C PRO A 33 -9.49 -12.60 1.14
N ALA A 34 -9.04 -11.97 2.23
CA ALA A 34 -9.77 -10.88 2.88
C ALA A 34 -9.87 -9.65 1.97
N HIS A 35 -8.77 -9.28 1.31
CA HIS A 35 -8.78 -8.21 0.32
C HIS A 35 -9.66 -8.52 -0.89
N TYR A 36 -9.72 -9.78 -1.32
CA TYR A 36 -10.60 -10.21 -2.40
C TYR A 36 -12.09 -10.09 -2.01
N HIS A 37 -12.47 -10.53 -0.81
CA HIS A 37 -13.85 -10.40 -0.33
C HIS A 37 -14.28 -8.94 -0.19
N TYR A 38 -13.40 -8.06 0.30
CA TYR A 38 -13.69 -6.62 0.33
C TYR A 38 -14.10 -6.08 -1.05
N ILE A 39 -13.38 -6.48 -2.10
CA ILE A 39 -13.69 -6.09 -3.48
C ILE A 39 -15.04 -6.67 -3.91
N ALA A 40 -15.28 -7.94 -3.60
CA ALA A 40 -16.55 -8.62 -3.91
C ALA A 40 -17.73 -7.93 -3.25
N GLN A 41 -17.63 -7.58 -1.96
CA GLN A 41 -18.67 -6.88 -1.20
C GLN A 41 -18.97 -5.51 -1.82
N ILE A 42 -17.96 -4.72 -2.19
CA ILE A 42 -18.19 -3.45 -2.90
C ILE A 42 -18.87 -3.69 -4.25
N ALA A 43 -18.37 -4.65 -5.04
CA ALA A 43 -18.90 -4.94 -6.37
C ALA A 43 -20.36 -5.38 -6.34
N GLN A 44 -20.75 -6.14 -5.32
CA GLN A 44 -22.09 -6.71 -5.19
C GLN A 44 -23.08 -5.73 -4.53
N THR A 45 -22.65 -4.97 -3.52
CA THR A 45 -23.55 -4.14 -2.70
C THR A 45 -23.46 -2.65 -3.00
N GLY A 46 -22.35 -2.20 -3.59
CA GLY A 46 -22.02 -0.78 -3.75
C GLY A 46 -21.69 -0.06 -2.43
N GLN A 47 -21.54 -0.79 -1.32
CA GLN A 47 -21.30 -0.24 0.01
C GLN A 47 -19.87 -0.53 0.46
N ILE A 48 -19.33 0.35 1.32
CA ILE A 48 -18.02 0.13 1.95
C ILE A 48 -18.22 -0.84 3.13
N PRO A 49 -17.56 -2.01 3.14
CA PRO A 49 -17.69 -3.02 4.19
C PRO A 49 -17.32 -2.52 5.58
N VAL A 50 -17.80 -3.23 6.60
CA VAL A 50 -17.56 -2.91 8.02
C VAL A 50 -17.10 -4.19 8.69
N ILE A 51 -15.89 -4.16 9.27
CA ILE A 51 -15.42 -5.31 10.04
C ILE A 51 -16.37 -5.62 11.22
N GLU A 52 -16.74 -6.89 11.36
CA GLU A 52 -17.66 -7.40 12.38
C GLU A 52 -17.20 -8.74 12.99
N ALA A 53 -17.88 -9.14 14.06
CA ALA A 53 -17.59 -10.41 14.71
C ALA A 53 -18.02 -11.57 13.80
N GLY A 54 -17.06 -12.43 13.44
CA GLY A 54 -17.27 -13.51 12.46
C GLY A 54 -16.30 -13.43 11.27
N ASP A 55 -15.73 -12.25 11.03
CA ASP A 55 -14.81 -12.01 9.90
C ASP A 55 -13.43 -12.67 10.06
N TRP A 56 -13.19 -13.28 11.23
CA TRP A 56 -11.94 -13.90 11.63
C TRP A 56 -12.18 -15.16 12.45
N ASP A 57 -11.60 -16.28 11.97
CA ASP A 57 -11.39 -17.49 12.75
C ASP A 57 -9.96 -17.99 12.55
N GLN A 58 -9.15 -17.89 13.60
CA GLN A 58 -7.74 -18.30 13.58
C GLN A 58 -7.58 -19.80 13.31
N ALA A 59 -8.41 -20.66 13.90
CA ALA A 59 -8.30 -22.11 13.77
C ALA A 59 -8.68 -22.56 12.36
N TYR A 60 -9.74 -21.97 11.80
CA TYR A 60 -10.13 -22.19 10.42
C TYR A 60 -9.05 -21.72 9.43
N LEU A 61 -8.52 -20.50 9.62
CA LEU A 61 -7.42 -19.99 8.80
C LEU A 61 -6.17 -20.88 8.89
N ASP A 62 -5.83 -21.38 10.08
CA ASP A 62 -4.71 -22.31 10.25
C ASP A 62 -4.94 -23.64 9.52
N ALA A 63 -6.18 -24.17 9.53
CA ALA A 63 -6.56 -25.35 8.78
C ALA A 63 -6.47 -25.13 7.26
N LEU A 64 -6.95 -23.98 6.76
CA LEU A 64 -6.81 -23.59 5.35
C LEU A 64 -5.34 -23.44 4.95
N LYS A 65 -4.53 -22.72 5.71
CA LYS A 65 -3.08 -22.58 5.44
C LYS A 65 -2.37 -23.94 5.46
N GLY A 66 -2.67 -24.78 6.43
CA GLY A 66 -2.08 -26.12 6.58
C GLY A 66 -2.43 -27.08 5.45
N SER A 67 -3.66 -27.00 4.93
CA SER A 67 -4.12 -27.77 3.76
C SER A 67 -3.76 -27.14 2.42
N ARG A 68 -3.19 -25.93 2.44
CA ARG A 68 -2.92 -25.09 1.26
C ARG A 68 -4.19 -24.74 0.48
N PHE A 69 -5.24 -24.39 1.20
CA PHE A 69 -6.54 -24.01 0.66
C PHE A 69 -7.13 -25.15 -0.19
N ASP A 70 -7.18 -26.34 0.40
CA ASP A 70 -7.88 -27.47 -0.22
C ASP A 70 -9.38 -27.17 -0.32
N ALA A 71 -9.98 -27.47 -1.47
CA ALA A 71 -11.38 -27.20 -1.76
C ALA A 71 -12.34 -27.87 -0.77
N SER A 72 -11.95 -28.99 -0.14
CA SER A 72 -12.79 -29.68 0.84
C SER A 72 -12.93 -28.94 2.18
N LEU A 73 -12.16 -27.86 2.38
CA LEU A 73 -12.17 -27.06 3.62
C LEU A 73 -12.62 -25.62 3.37
N MET A 74 -13.20 -25.30 2.20
CA MET A 74 -13.57 -23.94 1.81
C MET A 74 -15.03 -23.56 2.11
N ASP A 75 -15.77 -24.38 2.86
CA ASP A 75 -17.20 -24.16 3.11
C ASP A 75 -17.51 -22.77 3.69
N ASP A 76 -16.65 -22.26 4.57
CA ASP A 76 -16.78 -20.94 5.21
C ASP A 76 -15.82 -19.90 4.62
N PHE A 77 -15.31 -20.10 3.39
CA PHE A 77 -14.29 -19.21 2.80
C PHE A 77 -14.74 -17.74 2.76
N GLU A 78 -16.00 -17.48 2.45
CA GLU A 78 -16.57 -16.12 2.38
C GLU A 78 -16.52 -15.37 3.71
N THR A 79 -16.34 -16.06 4.85
CA THR A 79 -16.24 -15.42 6.17
C THR A 79 -14.90 -14.72 6.41
N ILE A 80 -13.90 -14.93 5.55
CA ILE A 80 -12.58 -14.31 5.69
C ILE A 80 -12.66 -12.84 5.24
N GLN A 81 -13.01 -11.93 6.17
CA GLN A 81 -13.32 -10.53 5.88
C GLN A 81 -12.60 -9.54 6.82
N TYR A 82 -11.60 -10.00 7.57
CA TYR A 82 -10.92 -9.21 8.61
C TYR A 82 -10.21 -7.93 8.12
N GLU A 83 -10.12 -7.69 6.81
CA GLU A 83 -9.59 -6.46 6.21
C GLU A 83 -10.66 -5.40 5.94
N ASP A 84 -11.92 -5.63 6.32
CA ASP A 84 -13.08 -4.75 6.11
C ASP A 84 -12.99 -3.38 6.80
N HIS A 85 -12.05 -3.23 7.72
CA HIS A 85 -11.73 -1.95 8.36
C HIS A 85 -10.86 -1.03 7.50
N GLN A 86 -10.23 -1.54 6.43
CA GLN A 86 -9.26 -0.79 5.64
C GLN A 86 -9.89 0.35 4.83
N PRO A 87 -9.13 1.41 4.50
CA PRO A 87 -9.60 2.47 3.63
C PRO A 87 -9.95 1.97 2.21
N PRO A 88 -10.98 2.55 1.54
CA PRO A 88 -11.68 1.87 0.45
C PRO A 88 -11.05 2.03 -0.94
N LEU A 89 -10.09 2.94 -1.16
CA LEU A 89 -9.76 3.40 -2.52
C LEU A 89 -9.24 2.29 -3.43
N TYR A 90 -8.36 1.41 -2.93
CA TYR A 90 -7.84 0.29 -3.73
C TYR A 90 -8.98 -0.63 -4.17
N TYR A 91 -9.86 -0.99 -3.25
CA TYR A 91 -10.94 -1.93 -3.49
C TYR A 91 -12.03 -1.34 -4.40
N ALA A 92 -12.37 -0.06 -4.19
CA ALA A 92 -13.31 0.66 -5.04
C ALA A 92 -12.82 0.76 -6.50
N LEU A 93 -11.50 0.90 -6.72
CA LEU A 93 -10.92 0.88 -8.06
C LEU A 93 -10.88 -0.53 -8.68
N ALA A 94 -10.78 -1.57 -7.85
CA ALA A 94 -10.75 -2.96 -8.27
C ALA A 94 -12.16 -3.55 -8.52
N ALA A 95 -13.21 -3.05 -7.86
CA ALA A 95 -14.58 -3.55 -7.97
C ALA A 95 -15.17 -3.56 -9.39
N PRO A 96 -14.92 -2.55 -10.27
CA PRO A 96 -15.30 -2.65 -11.67
C PRO A 96 -14.61 -3.80 -12.40
N ILE A 97 -13.35 -4.11 -12.07
CA ILE A 97 -12.59 -5.21 -12.69
C ILE A 97 -13.16 -6.55 -12.21
N TYR A 98 -13.46 -6.67 -10.92
CA TYR A 98 -14.18 -7.82 -10.37
C TYR A 98 -15.48 -8.06 -11.15
N SER A 99 -16.32 -7.02 -11.30
CA SER A 99 -17.62 -7.12 -11.96
C SER A 99 -17.52 -7.47 -13.45
N LEU A 100 -16.50 -6.96 -14.15
CA LEU A 100 -16.28 -7.20 -15.58
C LEU A 100 -15.65 -8.57 -15.88
N THR A 101 -15.10 -9.25 -14.87
CA THR A 101 -14.36 -10.50 -15.03
C THR A 101 -14.94 -11.65 -14.19
N ASP A 102 -16.18 -11.48 -13.71
CA ASP A 102 -16.88 -12.44 -12.85
C ASP A 102 -16.04 -12.91 -11.65
N GLY A 103 -15.34 -11.96 -11.00
CA GLY A 103 -14.51 -12.24 -9.83
C GLY A 103 -13.16 -12.90 -10.14
N SER A 104 -12.63 -12.79 -11.36
CA SER A 104 -11.34 -13.40 -11.70
C SER A 104 -10.19 -12.89 -10.81
N LEU A 105 -9.67 -13.77 -9.93
CA LEU A 105 -8.52 -13.46 -9.07
C LEU A 105 -7.30 -13.02 -9.89
N THR A 106 -7.00 -13.72 -10.99
CA THR A 106 -5.88 -13.35 -11.88
C THR A 106 -6.05 -11.96 -12.47
N ALA A 107 -7.25 -11.55 -12.87
CA ALA A 107 -7.49 -10.21 -13.39
C ALA A 107 -7.23 -9.13 -12.33
N LEU A 108 -7.64 -9.37 -11.09
CA LEU A 108 -7.39 -8.47 -9.95
C LEU A 108 -5.91 -8.40 -9.60
N ARG A 109 -5.20 -9.54 -9.61
CA ARG A 109 -3.74 -9.57 -9.44
C ARG A 109 -3.03 -8.77 -10.53
N LEU A 110 -3.42 -8.92 -11.79
CA LEU A 110 -2.87 -8.15 -12.91
C LEU A 110 -3.16 -6.64 -12.79
N PHE A 111 -4.30 -6.27 -12.21
CA PHE A 111 -4.59 -4.88 -11.87
C PHE A 111 -3.59 -4.31 -10.85
N SER A 112 -3.29 -5.05 -9.77
CA SER A 112 -2.22 -4.67 -8.82
C SER A 112 -0.86 -4.55 -9.51
N VAL A 113 -0.53 -5.44 -10.44
CA VAL A 113 0.71 -5.37 -11.22
C VAL A 113 0.79 -4.06 -12.00
N LEU A 114 -0.31 -3.62 -12.63
CA LEU A 114 -0.37 -2.35 -13.36
C LEU A 114 -0.12 -1.16 -12.42
N ILE A 115 -0.74 -1.16 -11.23
CA ILE A 115 -0.48 -0.14 -10.19
C ILE A 115 1.01 -0.13 -9.81
N GLY A 116 1.64 -1.29 -9.65
CA GLY A 116 3.06 -1.42 -9.31
C GLY A 116 4.00 -0.73 -10.31
N THR A 117 3.56 -0.50 -11.55
CA THR A 117 4.30 0.32 -12.54
C THR A 117 4.58 1.73 -12.01
N LEU A 118 3.63 2.32 -11.27
CA LEU A 118 3.77 3.65 -10.68
C LEU A 118 4.89 3.68 -9.63
N ILE A 119 5.10 2.60 -8.89
CA ILE A 119 6.17 2.48 -7.89
C ILE A 119 7.53 2.48 -8.60
N ILE A 120 7.67 1.69 -9.66
CA ILE A 120 8.89 1.61 -10.47
C ILE A 120 9.22 2.97 -11.10
N TRP A 121 8.21 3.64 -11.66
CA TRP A 121 8.39 4.97 -12.25
C TRP A 121 8.72 6.02 -11.19
N SER A 122 8.15 5.89 -9.99
CA SER A 122 8.47 6.78 -8.87
C SER A 122 9.90 6.59 -8.39
N ALA A 123 10.41 5.34 -8.32
CA ALA A 123 11.81 5.07 -7.99
C ALA A 123 12.78 5.71 -9.00
N LEU A 124 12.47 5.62 -10.30
CA LEU A 124 13.21 6.36 -11.33
C LEU A 124 13.11 7.88 -11.09
N GLY A 125 11.91 8.39 -10.86
CA GLY A 125 11.64 9.82 -10.64
C GLY A 125 12.44 10.39 -9.47
N VAL A 126 12.48 9.70 -8.33
CA VAL A 126 13.30 10.07 -7.18
C VAL A 126 14.78 10.12 -7.58
N GLY A 127 15.29 9.07 -8.24
CA GLY A 127 16.70 9.04 -8.67
C GLY A 127 17.06 10.16 -9.65
N LEU A 128 16.19 10.49 -10.61
CA LEU A 128 16.40 11.59 -11.55
C LEU A 128 16.35 12.96 -10.88
N LEU A 129 15.45 13.16 -9.93
CA LEU A 129 15.34 14.41 -9.17
C LEU A 129 16.52 14.59 -8.20
N MET A 130 16.98 13.53 -7.57
CA MET A 130 18.10 13.56 -6.61
C MET A 130 19.45 13.67 -7.31
N PHE A 131 19.65 12.92 -8.39
CA PHE A 131 20.93 12.80 -9.10
C PHE A 131 20.78 13.08 -10.61
N PRO A 132 20.42 14.31 -11.03
CA PRO A 132 20.12 14.62 -12.43
C PRO A 132 21.29 14.39 -13.39
N LYS A 133 22.53 14.52 -12.90
CA LYS A 133 23.75 14.26 -13.68
C LYS A 133 24.11 12.77 -13.79
N ARG A 134 23.43 11.89 -13.06
CA ARG A 134 23.70 10.43 -12.98
C ARG A 134 22.39 9.65 -13.12
N PRO A 135 21.72 9.69 -14.29
CA PRO A 135 20.41 9.07 -14.49
C PRO A 135 20.39 7.56 -14.28
N TRP A 136 21.56 6.92 -14.38
CA TRP A 136 21.77 5.50 -14.08
C TRP A 136 21.41 5.12 -12.65
N ILE A 137 21.50 6.05 -11.68
CA ILE A 137 21.08 5.80 -10.30
C ILE A 137 19.56 5.58 -10.26
N GLY A 138 18.79 6.41 -10.95
CA GLY A 138 17.34 6.23 -11.04
C GLY A 138 16.93 4.98 -11.80
N LEU A 139 17.65 4.64 -12.88
CA LEU A 139 17.43 3.38 -13.60
C LEU A 139 17.76 2.16 -12.74
N GLY A 140 18.85 2.22 -11.97
CA GLY A 140 19.24 1.17 -11.02
C GLY A 140 18.22 1.01 -9.90
N ALA A 141 17.74 2.11 -9.32
CA ALA A 141 16.68 2.08 -8.32
C ALA A 141 15.38 1.48 -8.88
N ALA A 142 14.95 1.91 -10.07
CA ALA A 142 13.78 1.35 -10.74
C ALA A 142 13.93 -0.14 -11.03
N ALA A 143 15.09 -0.58 -11.53
CA ALA A 143 15.36 -2.00 -11.78
C ALA A 143 15.38 -2.81 -10.48
N PHE A 144 16.03 -2.30 -9.43
CA PHE A 144 16.06 -2.96 -8.12
C PHE A 144 14.64 -3.18 -7.58
N VAL A 145 13.83 -2.12 -7.56
CA VAL A 145 12.43 -2.17 -7.12
C VAL A 145 11.59 -3.10 -8.01
N ALA A 146 11.80 -3.07 -9.32
CA ALA A 146 11.05 -3.88 -10.29
C ALA A 146 11.34 -5.39 -10.19
N PHE A 147 12.51 -5.78 -9.69
CA PHE A 147 12.97 -7.18 -9.72
C PHE A 147 13.33 -7.73 -8.34
N GLN A 148 12.98 -7.02 -7.26
CA GLN A 148 13.08 -7.56 -5.91
C GLN A 148 11.96 -8.60 -5.73
N PRO A 149 12.28 -9.90 -5.51
CA PRO A 149 11.27 -10.96 -5.59
C PRO A 149 10.08 -10.77 -4.65
N MET A 150 10.30 -10.50 -3.37
CA MET A 150 9.23 -10.28 -2.39
C MET A 150 8.28 -9.15 -2.83
N HIS A 151 8.87 -8.03 -3.25
CA HIS A 151 8.12 -6.87 -3.73
C HIS A 151 7.26 -7.24 -4.94
N VAL A 152 7.81 -7.99 -5.91
CA VAL A 152 7.04 -8.45 -7.09
C VAL A 152 5.90 -9.39 -6.69
N HIS A 153 6.12 -10.31 -5.76
CA HIS A 153 5.07 -11.20 -5.27
C HIS A 153 3.91 -10.45 -4.63
N ILE A 154 4.22 -9.50 -3.73
CA ILE A 154 3.19 -8.67 -3.08
C ILE A 154 2.45 -7.83 -4.12
N LEU A 155 3.15 -7.21 -5.07
CA LEU A 155 2.51 -6.43 -6.15
C LEU A 155 1.71 -7.27 -7.14
N ALA A 156 1.97 -8.58 -7.21
CA ALA A 156 1.25 -9.54 -8.02
C ALA A 156 0.15 -10.30 -7.25
N SER A 157 -0.30 -9.73 -6.13
CA SER A 157 -1.40 -10.25 -5.31
C SER A 157 -2.49 -9.19 -5.11
N VAL A 158 -3.66 -9.61 -4.65
CA VAL A 158 -4.76 -8.69 -4.32
C VAL A 158 -4.53 -8.13 -2.92
N ASN A 159 -4.02 -6.90 -2.82
CA ASN A 159 -3.85 -6.17 -1.56
C ASN A 159 -3.81 -4.65 -1.77
N ASN A 160 -4.09 -3.90 -0.71
CA ASN A 160 -4.03 -2.44 -0.75
C ASN A 160 -2.60 -1.87 -0.65
N ASP A 161 -1.56 -2.70 -0.42
CA ASP A 161 -0.16 -2.25 -0.43
C ASP A 161 0.28 -1.76 -1.81
N ALA A 162 -0.17 -2.41 -2.89
CA ALA A 162 0.17 -1.98 -4.23
C ALA A 162 -0.17 -0.50 -4.47
N LEU A 163 -1.39 -0.08 -4.10
CA LEU A 163 -1.80 1.32 -4.22
C LEU A 163 -1.17 2.19 -3.13
N GLY A 164 -1.04 1.71 -1.90
CA GLY A 164 -0.40 2.43 -0.81
C GLY A 164 1.04 2.84 -1.13
N TRP A 165 1.85 1.90 -1.62
CA TRP A 165 3.23 2.15 -2.02
C TRP A 165 3.32 3.03 -3.26
N ALA A 166 2.40 2.88 -4.22
CA ALA A 166 2.32 3.78 -5.38
C ALA A 166 2.04 5.22 -4.94
N MET A 167 1.10 5.42 -4.00
CA MET A 167 0.80 6.75 -3.44
C MET A 167 1.99 7.36 -2.72
N VAL A 168 2.70 6.58 -1.89
CA VAL A 168 3.93 7.03 -1.24
C VAL A 168 4.99 7.43 -2.28
N GLY A 169 5.20 6.61 -3.32
CA GLY A 169 6.16 6.89 -4.38
C GLY A 169 5.85 8.18 -5.14
N VAL A 170 4.60 8.35 -5.56
CA VAL A 170 4.14 9.55 -6.29
C VAL A 170 4.23 10.80 -5.39
N LEU A 171 3.82 10.70 -4.12
CA LEU A 171 3.95 11.79 -3.15
C LEU A 171 5.41 12.15 -2.91
N LEU A 172 6.32 11.18 -2.83
CA LEU A 172 7.74 11.43 -2.65
C LEU A 172 8.35 12.16 -3.85
N VAL A 173 8.06 11.72 -5.08
CA VAL A 173 8.45 12.41 -6.31
C VAL A 173 7.91 13.84 -6.34
N GLY A 174 6.62 14.01 -6.06
CA GLY A 174 5.97 15.33 -6.02
C GLY A 174 6.58 16.25 -4.97
N THR A 175 6.86 15.72 -3.77
CA THR A 175 7.46 16.48 -2.66
C THR A 175 8.87 16.92 -2.99
N ILE A 176 9.71 16.04 -3.54
CA ILE A 176 11.06 16.39 -3.98
C ILE A 176 11.02 17.44 -5.10
N ALA A 177 10.16 17.25 -6.09
CA ALA A 177 9.99 18.19 -7.19
C ALA A 177 9.52 19.58 -6.71
N TYR A 178 8.59 19.61 -5.76
CA TYR A 178 8.13 20.82 -5.09
C TYR A 178 9.29 21.55 -4.39
N VAL A 179 10.06 20.86 -3.54
CA VAL A 179 11.19 21.48 -2.80
C VAL A 179 12.28 21.98 -3.74
N LYS A 180 12.58 21.22 -4.80
CA LYS A 180 13.59 21.56 -5.79
C LYS A 180 13.12 22.53 -6.88
N LYS A 181 11.87 23.00 -6.82
CA LYS A 181 11.26 23.83 -7.87
C LYS A 181 11.43 23.23 -9.28
N THR A 182 11.40 21.91 -9.38
CA THR A 182 11.59 21.18 -10.63
C THR A 182 10.23 20.84 -11.23
N PRO A 183 9.91 21.27 -12.47
CA PRO A 183 8.62 20.97 -13.07
C PRO A 183 8.49 19.48 -13.40
N LEU A 184 7.31 18.91 -13.14
CA LEU A 184 6.92 17.58 -13.59
C LEU A 184 5.99 17.74 -14.80
N PHE A 185 6.29 17.03 -15.89
CA PHE A 185 5.51 17.12 -17.14
C PHE A 185 5.31 18.56 -17.65
N GLY A 186 6.32 19.42 -17.47
CA GLY A 186 6.28 20.82 -17.89
C GLY A 186 5.45 21.74 -16.99
N ARG A 187 4.97 21.26 -15.82
CA ARG A 187 4.19 22.05 -14.86
C ARG A 187 4.84 22.04 -13.49
N GLU A 188 4.77 23.18 -12.81
CA GLU A 188 5.22 23.29 -11.42
C GLU A 188 4.32 22.50 -10.48
N VAL A 189 4.94 21.78 -9.54
CA VAL A 189 4.22 21.15 -8.45
C VAL A 189 3.85 22.24 -7.43
N LYS A 190 2.55 22.36 -7.16
CA LYS A 190 1.97 23.24 -6.13
C LYS A 190 1.50 22.43 -4.93
N ALA A 191 1.45 23.06 -3.75
CA ALA A 191 1.06 22.43 -2.48
C ALA A 191 -0.32 21.73 -2.54
N TRP A 192 -1.29 22.27 -3.28
CA TRP A 192 -2.60 21.65 -3.42
C TRP A 192 -2.60 20.33 -4.18
N HIS A 193 -1.68 20.12 -5.13
CA HIS A 193 -1.55 18.81 -5.78
C HIS A 193 -1.12 17.75 -4.78
N LEU A 194 -0.17 18.10 -3.89
CA LEU A 194 0.28 17.22 -2.81
C LEU A 194 -0.85 16.96 -1.81
N GLY A 195 -1.71 17.95 -1.57
CA GLY A 195 -2.87 17.82 -0.71
C GLY A 195 -3.93 16.88 -1.26
N VAL A 196 -4.26 16.99 -2.55
CA VAL A 196 -5.16 16.04 -3.23
C VAL A 196 -4.60 14.62 -3.18
N LEU A 197 -3.32 14.44 -3.54
CA LEU A 197 -2.67 13.13 -3.49
C LEU A 197 -2.61 12.56 -2.06
N MET A 198 -2.38 13.41 -1.04
CA MET A 198 -2.39 12.98 0.35
C MET A 198 -3.80 12.57 0.80
N GLY A 199 -4.83 13.30 0.38
CA GLY A 199 -6.22 12.93 0.63
C GLY A 199 -6.57 11.56 0.05
N LEU A 200 -6.18 11.29 -1.20
CA LEU A 200 -6.31 9.96 -1.81
C LEU A 200 -5.50 8.89 -1.04
N ALA A 201 -4.30 9.23 -0.58
CA ALA A 201 -3.47 8.34 0.22
C ALA A 201 -4.11 8.00 1.58
N PHE A 202 -4.81 8.95 2.22
CA PHE A 202 -5.55 8.73 3.47
C PHE A 202 -6.65 7.69 3.33
N ILE A 203 -7.32 7.67 2.17
CA ILE A 203 -8.36 6.70 1.85
C ILE A 203 -7.82 5.45 1.13
N THR A 204 -6.50 5.27 1.08
CA THR A 204 -5.84 4.09 0.49
C THR A 204 -5.35 3.11 1.54
N LYS A 205 -4.49 3.57 2.47
CA LYS A 205 -3.90 2.71 3.51
C LYS A 205 -3.36 3.56 4.67
N ALA A 206 -3.55 3.08 5.90
CA ALA A 206 -3.06 3.73 7.12
C ALA A 206 -1.55 4.02 7.08
N THR A 207 -0.77 3.11 6.49
CA THR A 207 0.70 3.22 6.41
C THR A 207 1.17 4.37 5.52
N THR A 208 0.31 5.05 4.75
CA THR A 208 0.71 6.24 3.96
C THR A 208 0.73 7.52 4.81
N TYR A 209 0.13 7.50 6.01
CA TYR A 209 -0.16 8.70 6.80
C TYR A 209 1.11 9.44 7.24
N PHE A 210 2.26 8.78 7.33
CA PHE A 210 3.53 9.44 7.64
C PHE A 210 3.88 10.55 6.63
N MET A 211 3.40 10.46 5.38
CA MET A 211 3.60 11.52 4.39
C MET A 211 2.90 12.83 4.76
N ALA A 212 1.86 12.79 5.60
CA ALA A 212 1.24 13.98 6.16
C ALA A 212 2.17 14.74 7.14
N GLY A 213 3.23 14.11 7.65
CA GLY A 213 4.31 14.81 8.36
C GLY A 213 5.41 15.31 7.42
N VAL A 214 5.79 14.48 6.44
CA VAL A 214 6.87 14.80 5.47
C VAL A 214 6.52 16.01 4.60
N ILE A 215 5.28 16.12 4.11
CA ILE A 215 4.88 17.17 3.16
C ILE A 215 4.83 18.55 3.80
N PRO A 216 4.19 18.77 4.97
CA PRO A 216 4.24 20.07 5.66
C PRO A 216 5.65 20.50 6.03
N LEU A 217 6.51 19.55 6.43
CA LEU A 217 7.93 19.82 6.66
C LEU A 217 8.63 20.26 5.37
N ALA A 218 8.39 19.60 4.25
CA ALA A 218 8.91 20.00 2.94
C ALA A 218 8.40 21.40 2.52
N ILE A 219 7.14 21.73 2.79
CA ILE A 219 6.57 23.07 2.58
C ILE A 219 7.28 24.11 3.44
N LEU A 220 7.54 23.79 4.72
CA LEU A 220 8.28 24.64 5.64
C LEU A 220 9.72 24.87 5.18
N LEU A 221 10.43 23.80 4.79
CA LEU A 221 11.81 23.90 4.29
C LEU A 221 11.89 24.72 2.99
N HIS A 222 10.96 24.51 2.06
CA HIS A 222 10.87 25.29 0.83
C HIS A 222 10.57 26.78 1.10
N TRP A 223 9.74 27.09 2.10
CA TRP A 223 9.51 28.47 2.55
C TRP A 223 10.72 29.06 3.27
N TRP A 224 11.42 28.28 4.10
CA TRP A 224 12.59 28.72 4.84
C TRP A 224 13.73 29.14 3.91
N ALA A 225 13.90 28.41 2.81
CA ALA A 225 14.92 28.67 1.79
C ALA A 225 14.61 29.85 0.85
N ASP A 226 13.46 30.50 1.00
CA ASP A 226 13.07 31.67 0.20
C ASP A 226 13.58 32.96 0.87
N ASP A 227 14.44 33.71 0.19
CA ASP A 227 14.99 34.98 0.70
C ASP A 227 13.91 36.05 0.92
N THR A 228 12.76 35.92 0.24
CA THR A 228 11.63 36.87 0.31
C THR A 228 10.49 36.37 1.18
N ARG A 229 10.75 35.37 2.04
CA ARG A 229 9.75 34.67 2.84
C ARG A 229 8.86 35.59 3.68
N LYS A 230 7.55 35.44 3.54
CA LYS A 230 6.53 36.04 4.42
C LYS A 230 5.78 34.93 5.16
N PRO A 231 5.46 35.09 6.46
CA PRO A 231 4.69 34.08 7.21
C PRO A 231 3.33 33.76 6.58
N SER A 232 2.69 34.76 5.96
CA SER A 232 1.41 34.59 5.26
C SER A 232 1.48 33.61 4.08
N ASP A 233 2.64 33.52 3.40
CA ASP A 233 2.81 32.58 2.29
C ASP A 233 2.95 31.14 2.75
N LEU A 234 3.55 30.91 3.93
CA LEU A 234 3.57 29.59 4.56
C LEU A 234 2.15 29.13 4.91
N ILE A 235 1.38 30.01 5.56
CA ILE A 235 -0.03 29.73 5.92
C ILE A 235 -0.85 29.41 4.67
N LYS A 236 -0.69 30.16 3.59
CA LYS A 236 -1.36 29.89 2.31
C LYS A 236 -0.96 28.54 1.71
N ARG A 237 0.33 28.18 1.75
CA ARG A 237 0.83 26.90 1.20
C ARG A 237 0.35 25.71 2.04
N TRP A 238 0.38 25.82 3.36
CA TRP A 238 -0.21 24.80 4.24
C TRP A 238 -1.72 24.70 4.08
N GLY A 239 -2.45 25.82 4.00
CA GLY A 239 -3.89 25.80 3.72
C GLY A 239 -4.21 25.14 2.37
N ALA A 240 -3.44 25.47 1.33
CA ALA A 240 -3.59 24.85 0.01
C ALA A 240 -3.32 23.33 0.02
N PHE A 241 -2.44 22.84 0.90
CA PHE A 241 -2.21 21.40 1.12
C PHE A 241 -3.30 20.75 1.98
N LEU A 242 -3.58 21.33 3.15
CA LEU A 242 -4.46 20.76 4.18
C LEU A 242 -5.91 20.68 3.71
N LEU A 243 -6.43 21.71 3.05
CA LEU A 243 -7.83 21.75 2.61
C LEU A 243 -8.21 20.53 1.76
N PRO A 244 -7.56 20.26 0.60
CA PRO A 244 -7.90 19.08 -0.19
C PRO A 244 -7.54 17.76 0.52
N ALA A 245 -6.48 17.70 1.32
CA ALA A 245 -6.13 16.48 2.05
C ALA A 245 -7.22 16.09 3.07
N LEU A 246 -7.74 17.08 3.80
CA LEU A 246 -8.79 16.90 4.81
C LEU A 246 -10.14 16.57 4.19
N VAL A 247 -10.46 17.02 2.97
CA VAL A 247 -11.74 16.66 2.33
C VAL A 247 -11.90 15.14 2.21
N PHE A 248 -10.87 14.44 1.72
CA PHE A 248 -10.90 12.99 1.61
C PHE A 248 -10.71 12.30 2.98
N GLY A 249 -9.76 12.79 3.79
CA GLY A 249 -9.49 12.23 5.11
C GLY A 249 -10.71 12.30 6.04
N LEU A 250 -11.34 13.47 6.17
CA LEU A 250 -12.51 13.65 7.02
C LEU A 250 -13.71 12.83 6.56
N ALA A 251 -13.93 12.66 5.25
CA ALA A 251 -15.01 11.80 4.76
C ALA A 251 -14.86 10.36 5.27
N TRP A 252 -13.64 9.84 5.30
CA TRP A 252 -13.33 8.51 5.82
C TRP A 252 -13.37 8.45 7.35
N TRP A 253 -12.73 9.40 8.03
CA TRP A 253 -12.63 9.39 9.50
C TRP A 253 -13.97 9.64 10.19
N VAL A 254 -14.81 10.51 9.63
CA VAL A 254 -16.17 10.75 10.16
C VAL A 254 -17.03 9.50 10.02
N ARG A 255 -16.95 8.81 8.87
CA ARG A 255 -17.60 7.52 8.68
C ARG A 255 -17.12 6.49 9.71
N ASN A 256 -15.82 6.42 9.96
CA ASN A 256 -15.28 5.49 10.96
C ASN A 256 -15.68 5.85 12.39
N PHE A 257 -15.84 7.13 12.74
CA PHE A 257 -16.39 7.50 14.04
C PHE A 257 -17.85 7.10 14.22
N ASP A 258 -18.65 7.15 13.15
CA ASP A 258 -20.06 6.73 13.16
C ASP A 258 -20.18 5.20 13.28
N VAL A 259 -19.32 4.47 12.58
CA VAL A 259 -19.34 3.00 12.52
C VAL A 259 -18.66 2.34 13.72
N TYR A 260 -17.44 2.76 14.06
CA TYR A 260 -16.60 2.13 15.09
C TYR A 260 -16.59 2.88 16.42
N GLY A 261 -17.13 4.10 16.46
CA GLY A 261 -17.12 4.96 17.63
C GLY A 261 -15.82 5.73 17.84
N PHE A 262 -15.85 6.75 18.68
CA PHE A 262 -14.66 7.51 19.05
C PHE A 262 -13.83 6.74 20.10
N PRO A 263 -12.48 6.66 19.98
CA PRO A 263 -11.61 7.40 19.05
C PRO A 263 -11.19 6.62 17.79
N ASP A 264 -11.89 5.56 17.38
CA ASP A 264 -11.43 4.62 16.36
C ASP A 264 -11.63 5.09 14.90
N PHE A 265 -10.99 6.20 14.55
CA PHE A 265 -11.08 6.76 13.20
C PHE A 265 -10.40 5.93 12.11
N MET A 266 -9.62 4.90 12.47
CA MET A 266 -8.90 4.02 11.54
C MET A 266 -9.46 2.59 11.50
N GLY A 267 -10.45 2.28 12.35
CA GLY A 267 -10.99 0.92 12.50
C GLY A 267 -9.99 -0.07 13.10
N LEU A 268 -8.92 0.40 13.73
CA LEU A 268 -7.86 -0.46 14.28
C LEU A 268 -8.28 -1.09 15.60
N ALA A 269 -9.06 -0.38 16.42
CA ALA A 269 -9.57 -0.97 17.67
C ALA A 269 -10.66 -2.02 17.37
N ALA A 270 -11.51 -1.77 16.37
CA ALA A 270 -12.47 -2.74 15.85
C ALA A 270 -11.74 -3.97 15.28
N HIS A 271 -10.71 -3.77 14.46
CA HIS A 271 -9.84 -4.85 13.98
C HIS A 271 -9.25 -5.67 15.13
N ASP A 272 -8.63 -5.04 16.13
CA ASP A 272 -8.01 -5.73 17.25
C ASP A 272 -9.02 -6.49 18.15
N ALA A 273 -10.29 -6.09 18.12
CA ALA A 273 -11.37 -6.79 18.82
C ALA A 273 -11.82 -8.06 18.08
N VAL A 274 -11.74 -8.07 16.75
CA VAL A 274 -12.13 -9.21 15.90
C VAL A 274 -10.97 -10.18 15.70
N VAL A 275 -9.77 -9.66 15.39
CA VAL A 275 -8.58 -10.44 15.06
C VAL A 275 -7.83 -10.86 16.33
N VAL A 276 -8.28 -11.97 16.92
CA VAL A 276 -7.73 -12.53 18.15
C VAL A 276 -6.91 -13.80 17.89
N GLY A 277 -5.96 -14.10 18.78
CA GLY A 277 -5.12 -15.31 18.70
C GLY A 277 -3.84 -15.17 17.87
N GLN A 278 -3.60 -14.01 17.25
CA GLN A 278 -2.34 -13.74 16.57
C GLN A 278 -1.16 -13.60 17.57
N PRO A 279 0.05 -14.04 17.20
CA PRO A 279 1.25 -13.85 18.02
C PRO A 279 1.51 -12.37 18.31
N ARG A 280 1.63 -12.00 19.58
CA ARG A 280 1.95 -10.62 19.97
C ARG A 280 3.44 -10.45 20.22
N THR A 281 3.93 -9.23 19.96
CA THR A 281 5.33 -8.86 20.22
C THR A 281 5.73 -9.09 21.68
N ALA A 282 4.83 -8.81 22.63
CA ALA A 282 5.08 -9.03 24.06
C ALA A 282 5.33 -10.52 24.36
N ASP A 283 4.45 -11.41 23.88
CA ASP A 283 4.58 -12.85 24.08
C ASP A 283 5.87 -13.40 23.46
N LEU A 284 6.28 -12.87 22.31
CA LEU A 284 7.52 -13.25 21.65
C LEU A 284 8.76 -12.80 22.43
N ILE A 285 8.74 -11.60 23.01
CA ILE A 285 9.80 -11.09 23.88
C ILE A 285 9.87 -11.91 25.17
N ASP A 286 8.73 -12.24 25.77
CA ASP A 286 8.68 -13.06 26.99
C ASP A 286 9.24 -14.46 26.74
N ARG A 287 8.98 -15.04 25.57
CA ARG A 287 9.47 -16.36 25.18
C ARG A 287 10.96 -16.40 24.82
N LEU A 288 11.47 -15.42 24.08
CA LEU A 288 12.82 -15.42 23.51
C LEU A 288 13.82 -14.55 24.29
N GLY A 289 13.33 -13.69 25.19
CA GLY A 289 14.06 -12.55 25.71
C GLY A 289 14.27 -11.46 24.63
N PHE A 290 14.54 -10.22 25.06
CA PHE A 290 14.74 -9.09 24.13
C PHE A 290 15.86 -9.34 23.11
N GLY A 291 16.97 -9.94 23.54
CA GLY A 291 18.08 -10.28 22.63
C GLY A 291 17.70 -11.34 21.58
N GLY A 292 16.89 -12.33 21.98
CA GLY A 292 16.35 -13.34 21.06
C GLY A 292 15.35 -12.74 20.08
N TYR A 293 14.46 -11.89 20.56
CA TYR A 293 13.52 -11.12 19.74
C TYR A 293 14.24 -10.27 18.67
N VAL A 294 15.28 -9.52 19.05
CA VAL A 294 16.06 -8.70 18.10
C VAL A 294 16.73 -9.57 17.03
N ARG A 295 17.24 -10.75 17.39
CA ARG A 295 17.82 -11.69 16.43
C ARG A 295 16.75 -12.23 15.47
N GLU A 296 15.60 -12.63 16.00
CA GLU A 296 14.48 -13.17 15.24
C GLU A 296 13.94 -12.14 14.25
N ILE A 297 13.58 -10.93 14.71
CA ILE A 297 13.06 -9.87 13.85
C ILE A 297 14.07 -9.48 12.77
N SER A 298 15.38 -9.47 13.08
CA SER A 298 16.43 -9.18 12.11
C SER A 298 16.50 -10.26 11.02
N SER A 299 16.45 -11.53 11.41
CA SER A 299 16.43 -12.67 10.49
C SER A 299 15.18 -12.65 9.62
N VAL A 300 14.00 -12.49 10.23
CA VAL A 300 12.72 -12.43 9.52
C VAL A 300 12.69 -11.29 8.53
N THR A 301 13.13 -10.08 8.93
CA THR A 301 13.18 -8.90 8.06
C THR A 301 14.15 -9.09 6.90
N PHE A 302 15.33 -9.64 7.16
CA PHE A 302 16.32 -9.87 6.10
C PHE A 302 15.82 -10.91 5.08
N ASN A 303 15.23 -12.01 5.55
CA ASN A 303 14.73 -13.07 4.68
C ASN A 303 13.48 -12.61 3.90
N SER A 304 12.53 -11.93 4.56
CA SER A 304 11.35 -11.38 3.89
C SER A 304 11.70 -10.26 2.93
N PHE A 305 12.77 -9.49 3.18
CA PHE A 305 13.25 -8.50 2.24
C PHE A 305 13.65 -9.12 0.89
N TRP A 306 14.19 -10.34 0.86
CA TRP A 306 14.54 -11.00 -0.39
C TRP A 306 13.41 -11.85 -0.95
N GLY A 307 12.79 -12.69 -0.14
CA GLY A 307 11.66 -13.52 -0.52
C GLY A 307 11.29 -14.51 0.58
N ARG A 308 10.02 -14.44 0.99
CA ARG A 308 9.40 -15.42 1.88
C ARG A 308 7.97 -15.62 1.40
N TRP A 309 7.67 -16.82 0.93
CA TRP A 309 6.46 -17.13 0.17
C TRP A 309 5.39 -17.82 1.01
N GLY A 310 4.19 -17.87 0.46
CA GLY A 310 3.03 -18.37 1.16
C GLY A 310 2.63 -17.41 2.27
N TRP A 311 1.98 -17.97 3.29
CA TRP A 311 1.70 -17.31 4.58
C TRP A 311 2.97 -17.17 5.44
N MET A 312 4.04 -16.61 4.86
CA MET A 312 5.37 -16.49 5.45
C MET A 312 5.98 -17.85 5.86
N ALA A 313 5.59 -18.94 5.19
CA ALA A 313 5.97 -20.30 5.58
C ALA A 313 7.23 -20.80 4.86
N LEU A 314 7.51 -20.30 3.66
CA LEU A 314 8.53 -20.86 2.78
C LEU A 314 9.65 -19.82 2.56
N PRO A 315 10.89 -20.04 3.07
CA PRO A 315 12.01 -19.20 2.68
C PRO A 315 12.38 -19.42 1.20
N MET A 316 13.07 -18.44 0.62
CA MET A 316 13.69 -18.58 -0.71
C MET A 316 14.79 -19.64 -0.72
#